data_AF-A0A9D5NBV3-F1
#
_entry.id   AF-A0A9D5NBV3-F1
#
_cell.length_a   1.000
_cell.length_b   1.000
_cell.length_c   1.000
_cell.angle_alpha   90.00
_cell.angle_beta   90.00
_cell.angle_gamma   90.00
#
_symmetry.space_group_name_H-M   'P 1'
#
loop_
_entity.id
_entity.type
_entity.pdbx_description
1 polymer ?
#
loop_
_entity_poly.entity_id
_entity_poly.type
_entity_poly.pdbx_seq_one_letter_code
_entity_poly.pdbx_strand_id
1 'polypeptide(L)' 'MIPIPDLLYEICEDEHVYEPDFDLFESGLLDSFAFIELFAKLEDHGIILYPTRIDRSKLRTPRSIEELIRENME' A
#
# COMPACT_ATOMS: atom_id res chain seq x y z
N MET A 1 -8.94 -13.01 -2.74
CA MET A 1 -7.66 -12.32 -2.98
C MET A 1 -8.02 -10.95 -3.50
N ILE A 2 -7.69 -9.90 -2.74
CA ILE A 2 -7.89 -8.52 -3.20
C ILE A 2 -6.62 -8.11 -3.95
N PRO A 3 -6.73 -7.66 -5.20
CA PRO A 3 -5.61 -7.06 -5.91
C PRO A 3 -5.19 -5.76 -5.20
N ILE A 4 -3.97 -5.74 -4.67
CA ILE A 4 -3.39 -4.56 -3.99
C ILE A 4 -3.35 -3.31 -4.89
N PRO A 5 -3.08 -3.40 -6.20
CA PRO A 5 -3.10 -2.22 -7.06
C PRO A 5 -4.50 -1.60 -7.17
N ASP A 6 -5.57 -2.42 -7.14
CA ASP A 6 -6.94 -1.89 -7.13
C ASP A 6 -7.26 -1.21 -5.78
N LEU A 7 -6.77 -1.77 -4.67
CA LEU A 7 -6.88 -1.12 -3.36
C LEU A 7 -6.16 0.24 -3.35
N LEU A 8 -4.96 0.29 -3.91
CA LEU A 8 -4.20 1.53 -4.06
C LEU A 8 -4.90 2.52 -5.00
N TYR A 9 -5.54 2.04 -6.07
CA TYR A 9 -6.32 2.87 -6.98
C TYR A 9 -7.54 3.49 -6.29
N GLU A 10 -8.24 2.73 -5.45
CA GLU A 10 -9.36 3.26 -4.68
C GLU A 10 -8.95 4.38 -3.70
N ILE A 11 -7.71 4.35 -3.21
CA ILE A 11 -7.20 5.32 -2.22
C ILE A 11 -6.56 6.54 -2.91
N CYS A 12 -5.73 6.29 -3.92
CA CYS A 12 -4.95 7.32 -4.60
C CYS A 12 -5.68 7.93 -5.80
N GLU A 13 -6.73 7.27 -6.30
CA GLU A 13 -7.52 7.65 -7.49
C GLU A 13 -6.66 7.90 -8.75
N ASP A 14 -5.52 7.20 -8.85
CA ASP A 14 -4.50 7.42 -9.88
C ASP A 14 -4.00 6.10 -10.48
N GLU A 15 -3.89 6.03 -11.80
CA GLU A 15 -3.49 4.83 -12.55
C GLU A 15 -2.01 4.44 -12.41
N HIS A 16 -1.13 5.35 -11.97
CA HIS A 16 0.29 5.03 -11.74
C HIS A 16 0.48 3.96 -10.64
N VAL A 17 -0.55 3.70 -9.82
CA VAL A 17 -0.55 2.59 -8.84
C VAL A 17 -0.48 1.20 -9.48
N TYR A 18 -0.80 1.10 -10.78
CA TYR A 18 -0.66 -0.14 -11.55
C TYR A 18 0.77 -0.34 -12.07
N GLU A 19 1.63 0.68 -11.98
CA GLU A 19 3.04 0.58 -12.33
C GLU A 19 3.85 0.06 -11.12
N PRO A 20 4.34 -1.19 -11.16
CA PRO A 20 4.85 -1.89 -9.97
C PRO A 20 6.05 -1.21 -9.31
N ASP A 21 6.84 -0.48 -10.09
CA ASP A 21 8.08 0.17 -9.65
C ASP A 21 7.93 1.71 -9.55
N PHE A 22 6.70 2.23 -9.65
CA PHE A 22 6.42 3.66 -9.48
C PHE A 22 6.54 4.05 -8.00
N ASP A 23 7.21 5.18 -7.75
CA ASP A 23 7.42 5.68 -6.39
C ASP A 23 6.21 6.47 -5.91
N LEU A 24 5.33 5.82 -5.16
CA LEU A 24 4.09 6.39 -4.63
C LEU A 24 4.38 7.49 -3.59
N PHE A 25 5.51 7.41 -2.91
CA PHE A 25 5.84 8.33 -1.82
C PHE A 25 6.46 9.63 -2.35
N GLU A 26 7.43 9.51 -3.26
CA GLU A 26 8.07 10.66 -3.92
C GLU A 26 7.09 11.39 -4.85
N SER A 27 6.18 10.67 -5.52
CA SER A 27 5.12 11.28 -6.33
C SER A 27 4.05 12.00 -5.50
N GLY A 28 3.95 11.67 -4.20
CA GLY A 28 2.92 12.20 -3.31
C GLY A 28 1.56 11.51 -3.43
N LEU A 29 1.44 10.42 -4.19
CA LEU A 29 0.21 9.62 -4.25
C LEU A 29 -0.08 8.93 -2.92
N LEU A 30 0.94 8.35 -2.28
CA LEU A 30 0.86 7.81 -0.93
C LEU A 30 1.31 8.87 0.08
N ASP A 31 0.45 9.88 0.27
CA ASP A 31 0.65 10.92 1.27
C ASP A 31 0.32 10.41 2.70
N SER A 32 0.39 11.27 3.70
CA SER A 32 0.09 10.88 5.10
C SER A 32 -1.34 10.38 5.29
N PHE A 33 -2.30 10.90 4.53
CA PHE A 33 -3.70 10.48 4.57
C PHE A 33 -3.92 9.16 3.85
N ALA A 34 -3.50 9.05 2.59
CA ALA A 34 -3.55 7.80 1.82
C ALA A 34 -2.85 6.64 2.55
N PHE A 35 -1.75 6.95 3.24
CA PHE A 35 -1.07 5.99 4.10
C PHE A 35 -1.98 5.44 5.21
N ILE A 36 -2.63 6.30 5.99
CA ILE A 36 -3.54 5.87 7.07
C ILE A 36 -4.71 5.05 6.49
N GLU A 37 -5.26 5.49 5.36
CA GLU A 37 -6.39 4.82 4.71
C GLU A 37 -6.01 3.42 4.21
N LEU A 38 -4.80 3.25 3.66
CA LEU A 38 -4.27 1.95 3.27
C LEU A 38 -4.28 0.96 4.44
N PHE A 39 -3.76 1.34 5.62
CA PHE A 39 -3.77 0.45 6.79
C PHE A 39 -5.18 0.16 7.28
N ALA A 40 -6.07 1.16 7.27
CA ALA A 40 -7.47 0.97 7.69
C ALA A 40 -8.22 -0.01 6.78
N LYS A 41 -8.06 0.09 5.45
CA LYS A 41 -8.67 -0.86 4.52
C LYS A 41 -8.05 -2.25 4.61
N LEU A 42 -6.74 -2.35 4.81
CA LEU A 42 -6.09 -3.65 5.03
C LEU A 42 -6.63 -4.33 6.30
N GLU A 43 -6.86 -3.57 7.37
CA GLU A 43 -7.46 -4.09 8.60
C GLU A 43 -8.88 -4.62 8.38
N ASP A 44 -9.71 -3.94 7.57
CA ASP A 44 -11.06 -4.42 7.17
C ASP A 44 -11.00 -5.78 6.44
N HIS A 45 -9.92 -6.00 5.68
CA HIS A 45 -9.64 -7.26 5.00
C HIS A 45 -8.96 -8.32 5.88
N GLY A 46 -8.79 -8.06 7.18
CA GLY A 46 -8.17 -8.96 8.15
C GLY A 46 -6.64 -8.94 8.16
N ILE A 47 -6.02 -7.97 7.49
CA ILE A 47 -4.57 -7.81 7.39
C ILE A 47 -4.15 -6.69 8.35
N ILE A 48 -3.65 -7.07 9.53
CA ILE A 48 -3.24 -6.10 10.56
C ILE A 48 -1.75 -5.80 10.40
N LEU A 49 -1.46 -4.60 9.89
CA LEU A 49 -0.11 -4.09 9.73
C LEU A 49 0.13 -2.90 10.68
N TYR A 50 1.23 -2.94 11.43
CA TYR A 50 1.61 -1.84 12.32
C TYR A 50 2.62 -0.92 11.61
N PRO A 51 2.26 0.31 11.23
CA PRO A 51 3.15 1.20 10.49
C PRO A 51 4.45 1.53 11.25
N THR A 52 4.42 1.48 12.58
CA THR A 52 5.60 1.66 13.44
C THR A 52 6.61 0.51 13.37
N ARG A 53 6.22 -0.63 12.81
CA ARG A 53 7.05 -1.84 12.64
C ARG A 53 7.46 -2.09 11.20
N ILE A 54 7.04 -1.22 10.29
CA ILE A 54 7.30 -1.37 8.85
C ILE A 54 8.34 -0.34 8.45
N ASP A 55 9.35 -0.80 7.72
CA ASP A 55 10.31 0.11 7.11
C ASP A 55 9.64 0.86 5.96
N ARG A 56 9.80 2.18 5.91
CA ARG A 56 9.18 3.04 4.87
C ARG A 56 9.61 2.64 3.46
N SER A 57 10.78 2.02 3.28
CA SER A 57 11.20 1.48 1.97
C SER A 57 10.27 0.40 1.44
N LYS A 58 9.65 -0.40 2.31
CA LYS A 58 8.67 -1.43 1.93
C LYS A 58 7.33 -0.87 1.46
N LEU A 59 7.11 0.43 1.59
CA LEU A 59 5.87 1.12 1.21
C LEU A 59 6.10 2.11 0.06
N ARG A 60 7.25 2.03 -0.61
CA ARG A 60 7.68 3.01 -1.62
C ARG A 60 7.00 2.77 -2.97
N THR A 61 6.78 1.52 -3.37
CA THR A 61 6.18 1.17 -4.67
C THR A 61 5.05 0.15 -4.51
N PRO A 62 4.12 0.04 -5.48
CA PRO A 62 3.05 -0.96 -5.44
C PRO A 62 3.59 -2.37 -5.23
N ARG A 63 4.68 -2.74 -5.92
CA ARG A 63 5.35 -4.04 -5.75
C ARG A 63 5.82 -4.26 -4.31
N SER A 64 6.48 -3.28 -3.70
CA SER A 64 6.97 -3.43 -2.32
C SER A 64 5.82 -3.59 -1.32
N ILE A 65 4.71 -2.88 -1.52
CA ILE A 65 3.50 -2.98 -0.70
C ILE A 65 2.87 -4.36 -0.85
N GLU A 66 2.73 -4.86 -2.08
CA GLU A 66 2.26 -6.22 -2.36
C GLU A 66 3.10 -7.29 -1.66
N GLU A 67 4.43 -7.18 -1.75
CA GLU A 67 5.34 -8.12 -1.10
C GLU A 67 5.19 -8.08 0.42
N LEU A 68 5.15 -6.88 1.01
CA LEU A 68 4.92 -6.72 2.45
C LEU A 68 3.61 -7.37 2.89
N ILE A 69 2.52 -7.13 2.18
CA ILE A 69 1.21 -7.69 2.53
C ILE A 69 1.26 -9.21 2.42
N ARG A 70 1.84 -9.74 1.33
CA ARG A 70 1.98 -11.19 1.12
C ARG A 70 2.81 -11.86 2.22
N GLU A 71 3.86 -11.21 2.72
CA GLU A 71 4.66 -11.69 3.87
C GLU A 71 3.85 -11.74 5.18
N ASN A 72 2.76 -10.98 5.30
CA ASN A 72 1.94 -10.91 6.53
C ASN A 72 0.62 -11.69 6.42
N MET A 73 0.38 -12.38 5.29
CA MET A 73 -0.80 -13.21 5.05
C MET A 73 -0.57 -14.72 5.28
N GLU A 74 0.55 -15.12 5.89
CA GLU A 74 0.85 -16.52 6.26
C GLU A 74 0.10 -17.04 7.50
#